data_AF-A0A097ELK4-F1
#
_entry.id   AF-A0A097ELK4-F1
#
_cell.length_a   1.000
_cell.length_b   1.000
_cell.length_c   1.000
_cell.angle_alpha   90.00
_cell.angle_beta   90.00
_cell.angle_gamma   90.00
#
_symmetry.space_group_name_H-M   'P 1'
#
loop_
_entity.id
_entity.type
_entity.pdbx_description
1 polymer ?
#
loop_
_entity_poly.entity_id
_entity_poly.type
_entity_poly.pdbx_seq_one_letter_code
_entity_poly.pdbx_strand_id
1 'polypeptide(L)'
;MDRAGIQEQAEEFVAYYQDDTGSALDYSEAGIGQMDAFLEGLHQKRVDPADVADLVIGVACYVGEVIRRNLGGAWADDGDAAARGGMVFNPSIVVGSLPIRPVDAVCNRIETGEAESLSGCYASLARRATERSST
;
A
#
# COMPACT_ATOMS: atom_id res chain seq x y z
N MET A 1 9.01 12.83 -1.54
CA MET A 1 7.88 12.98 -0.61
C MET A 1 8.34 12.46 0.73
N ASP A 2 8.16 13.27 1.78
CA ASP A 2 8.44 12.89 3.17
C ASP A 2 7.20 12.21 3.78
N ARG A 3 7.25 11.88 5.07
CA ARG A 3 6.11 11.26 5.78
C ARG A 3 4.82 12.09 5.67
N ALA A 4 4.91 13.42 5.76
CA ALA A 4 3.73 14.28 5.73
C ALA A 4 3.06 14.20 4.35
N GLY A 5 3.84 14.26 3.27
CA GLY A 5 3.31 14.09 1.93
C GLY A 5 2.74 12.69 1.67
N ILE A 6 3.30 11.63 2.27
CA ILE A 6 2.73 10.27 2.15
C ILE A 6 1.34 10.21 2.82
N GLN A 7 1.20 10.84 3.99
CA GLN A 7 -0.08 10.91 4.67
C GLN A 7 -1.11 11.72 3.87
N GLU A 8 -0.71 12.88 3.35
CA GLU A 8 -1.56 13.72 2.50
C GLU A 8 -2.05 12.96 1.26
N GLN A 9 -1.16 12.24 0.57
CA GLN A 9 -1.54 11.38 -0.56
C GLN A 9 -2.52 10.27 -0.18
N ALA A 10 -2.34 9.67 1.00
CA ALA A 10 -3.29 8.67 1.48
C ALA A 10 -4.66 9.29 1.75
N GLU A 11 -4.73 10.51 2.29
CA GLU A 11 -5.97 11.23 2.56
C GLU A 11 -6.67 11.68 1.27
N GLU A 12 -5.94 12.20 0.29
CA GLU A 12 -6.45 12.52 -1.05
C GLU A 12 -7.03 11.28 -1.73
N PHE A 13 -6.33 10.15 -1.65
CA PHE A 13 -6.82 8.89 -2.20
C PHE A 13 -8.11 8.42 -1.52
N VAL A 14 -8.21 8.51 -0.19
CA VAL A 14 -9.44 8.16 0.54
C VAL A 14 -10.61 9.02 0.09
N ALA A 15 -10.41 10.32 -0.08
CA ALA A 15 -11.44 11.23 -0.58
C ALA A 15 -11.86 10.86 -2.01
N TYR A 16 -10.89 10.65 -2.91
CA TYR A 16 -11.14 10.20 -4.28
C TYR A 16 -11.93 8.88 -4.32
N TYR A 17 -11.53 7.88 -3.53
CA TYR A 17 -12.20 6.58 -3.49
C TYR A 17 -13.64 6.70 -2.99
N GLN A 18 -13.88 7.54 -1.98
CA GLN A 18 -15.22 7.79 -1.48
C GLN A 18 -16.10 8.50 -2.52
N ASP A 19 -15.56 9.47 -3.25
CA ASP A 19 -16.29 10.17 -4.31
C ASP A 19 -16.61 9.25 -5.50
N ASP A 20 -15.70 8.35 -5.87
CA ASP A 20 -15.85 7.43 -7.00
C ASP A 20 -16.81 6.25 -6.67
N THR A 21 -16.71 5.70 -5.45
CA THR A 21 -17.40 4.45 -5.09
C THR A 21 -18.56 4.63 -4.11
N GLY A 22 -18.66 5.79 -3.44
CA GLY A 22 -19.57 6.03 -2.33
C GLY A 22 -19.19 5.32 -1.02
N SER A 23 -18.08 4.56 -0.99
CA SER A 23 -17.63 3.78 0.16
C SER A 23 -16.47 4.47 0.88
N ALA A 24 -16.52 4.50 2.21
CA ALA A 24 -15.48 5.12 3.02
C ALA A 24 -14.36 4.11 3.36
N LEU A 25 -13.12 4.57 3.30
CA LEU A 25 -11.95 3.86 3.81
C LEU A 25 -11.54 4.47 5.16
N ASP A 26 -11.33 3.62 6.15
CA ASP A 26 -11.08 4.00 7.55
C ASP A 26 -9.68 3.59 8.05
N TYR A 27 -8.77 3.28 7.13
CA TYR A 27 -7.43 2.77 7.42
C TYR A 27 -7.43 1.46 8.24
N SER A 28 -8.48 0.64 8.09
CA SER A 28 -8.58 -0.68 8.69
C SER A 28 -8.07 -1.79 7.79
N GLU A 29 -7.91 -2.99 8.36
CA GLU A 29 -7.69 -4.23 7.60
C GLU A 29 -8.83 -4.50 6.60
N ALA A 30 -10.08 -4.19 6.95
CA ALA A 30 -11.21 -4.36 6.02
C ALA A 30 -11.06 -3.47 4.78
N GLY A 31 -10.47 -2.28 4.93
CA GLY A 31 -10.13 -1.42 3.81
C GLY A 31 -9.04 -1.99 2.89
N ILE A 32 -8.15 -2.88 3.38
CA ILE A 32 -7.22 -3.61 2.49
C ILE A 32 -7.97 -4.57 1.58
N GLY A 33 -8.99 -5.26 2.12
CA GLY A 33 -9.86 -6.12 1.30
C GLY A 33 -10.62 -5.34 0.22
N GLN A 34 -11.05 -4.11 0.52
CA GLN A 34 -11.63 -3.21 -0.48
C GLN A 34 -10.63 -2.84 -1.58
N MET A 35 -9.35 -2.63 -1.22
CA MET A 35 -8.29 -2.39 -2.21
C MET A 35 -8.00 -3.62 -3.06
N ASP A 36 -8.01 -4.83 -2.50
CA ASP A 36 -7.89 -6.06 -3.29
C ASP A 36 -8.99 -6.17 -4.35
N ALA A 37 -10.25 -5.90 -3.97
CA ALA A 37 -11.37 -5.92 -4.91
C ALA A 37 -11.26 -4.81 -5.97
N PHE A 38 -10.81 -3.62 -5.57
CA PHE A 38 -10.58 -2.51 -6.48
C PHE A 38 -9.48 -2.81 -7.51
N LEU A 39 -8.33 -3.31 -7.06
CA LEU A 39 -7.20 -3.67 -7.92
C LEU A 39 -7.49 -4.88 -8.80
N GLU A 40 -8.33 -5.81 -8.34
CA GLU A 40 -8.83 -6.91 -9.17
C GLU A 40 -9.56 -6.39 -10.42
N GLY A 41 -10.33 -5.31 -10.29
CA GLY A 41 -10.97 -4.66 -11.43
C GLY A 41 -9.97 -4.10 -12.46
N LEU A 42 -8.81 -3.62 -12.00
CA LEU A 42 -7.73 -3.16 -12.88
C LEU A 42 -7.01 -4.34 -13.55
N HIS A 43 -6.74 -5.39 -12.78
CA HIS A 43 -6.14 -6.63 -13.28
C HIS A 43 -6.97 -7.26 -14.40
N GLN A 44 -8.29 -7.41 -14.18
CA GLN A 44 -9.21 -7.98 -15.17
C GLN A 44 -9.27 -7.16 -16.46
N LYS A 45 -9.11 -5.84 -16.36
CA LYS A 45 -9.01 -4.91 -17.50
C LYS A 45 -7.62 -4.90 -18.14
N ARG A 46 -6.64 -5.62 -17.57
CA ARG A 46 -5.23 -5.66 -18.00
C ARG A 46 -4.61 -4.27 -18.10
N VAL A 47 -4.91 -3.43 -17.12
CA VAL A 47 -4.32 -2.09 -17.01
C VAL A 47 -2.84 -2.23 -16.69
N ASP A 48 -1.99 -1.50 -17.42
CA ASP A 48 -0.58 -1.36 -17.06
C ASP A 48 -0.48 -0.44 -15.83
N PRO A 49 0.16 -0.85 -14.73
CA PRO A 49 0.36 0.02 -13.56
C PRO A 49 0.98 1.38 -13.89
N ALA A 50 1.81 1.46 -14.94
CA ALA A 50 2.42 2.71 -15.39
C ALA A 50 1.39 3.71 -15.96
N ASP A 51 0.29 3.22 -16.55
CA ASP A 51 -0.79 4.05 -17.09
C ASP A 51 -1.68 4.65 -15.98
N VAL A 52 -1.62 4.10 -14.76
CA VAL A 52 -2.40 4.52 -13.59
C VAL A 52 -1.50 4.83 -12.39
N ALA A 53 -0.32 5.40 -12.64
CA ALA A 53 0.72 5.64 -11.64
C ALA A 53 0.21 6.42 -10.41
N ASP A 54 -0.58 7.48 -10.61
CA ASP A 54 -1.12 8.28 -9.49
C ASP A 54 -2.06 7.45 -8.59
N LEU A 55 -2.86 6.57 -9.19
CA LEU A 55 -3.74 5.67 -8.47
C LEU A 55 -2.93 4.62 -7.68
N VAL A 56 -1.89 4.06 -8.31
CA VAL A 56 -0.96 3.12 -7.64
C VAL A 56 -0.33 3.79 -6.43
N ILE A 57 0.11 5.05 -6.57
CA ILE A 57 0.69 5.83 -5.48
C ILE A 57 -0.33 6.04 -4.36
N GLY A 58 -1.55 6.45 -4.68
CA GLY A 58 -2.62 6.65 -3.69
C GLY A 58 -2.93 5.38 -2.89
N VAL A 59 -3.12 4.24 -3.59
CA VAL A 59 -3.36 2.94 -2.94
C VAL A 59 -2.16 2.52 -2.09
N ALA A 60 -0.93 2.68 -2.59
CA ALA A 60 0.29 2.33 -1.88
C ALA A 60 0.46 3.15 -0.59
N CYS A 61 0.20 4.46 -0.64
CA CYS A 61 0.21 5.34 0.53
C CYS A 61 -0.86 4.92 1.55
N TYR A 62 -2.08 4.62 1.09
CA TYR A 62 -3.16 4.12 1.94
C TYR A 62 -2.79 2.81 2.64
N VAL A 63 -2.31 1.80 1.89
CA VAL A 63 -1.89 0.49 2.44
C VAL A 63 -0.76 0.66 3.46
N GLY A 64 0.22 1.50 3.16
CA GLY A 64 1.29 1.79 4.10
C GLY A 64 0.80 2.48 5.37
N GLU A 65 -0.16 3.41 5.28
CA GLU A 65 -0.78 4.02 6.46
C GLU A 65 -1.58 3.01 7.30
N VAL A 66 -2.28 2.05 6.68
CA VAL A 66 -2.93 0.93 7.39
C VAL A 66 -1.89 0.12 8.16
N ILE A 67 -0.77 -0.26 7.52
CA ILE A 67 0.32 -1.01 8.16
C ILE A 67 0.94 -0.19 9.31
N ARG A 68 1.20 1.10 9.10
CA ARG A 68 1.78 2.00 10.10
C ARG A 68 0.90 2.08 11.35
N ARG A 69 -0.41 2.26 11.15
CA ARG A 69 -1.39 2.49 12.23
C ARG A 69 -1.70 1.22 13.00
N ASN A 70 -1.84 0.07 12.31
CA ASN A 70 -2.32 -1.17 12.93
C ASN A 70 -1.19 -2.10 13.36
N LEU A 71 -0.05 -2.10 12.67
CA LEU A 71 1.06 -3.02 12.94
C LEU A 71 2.29 -2.31 13.54
N GLY A 72 2.20 -1.00 13.81
CA GLY A 72 3.30 -0.21 14.36
C GLY A 72 4.46 -0.02 13.38
N GLY A 73 4.20 -0.08 12.08
CA GLY A 73 5.21 0.20 11.06
C GLY A 73 5.75 1.63 11.15
N ALA A 74 6.93 1.86 10.58
CA ALA A 74 7.52 3.19 10.43
C ALA A 74 7.96 3.38 8.98
N TRP A 75 7.58 4.51 8.37
CA TRP A 75 8.11 4.91 7.08
C TRP A 75 9.63 5.06 7.18
N ALA A 76 10.36 4.40 6.30
CA ALA A 76 11.81 4.55 6.22
C ALA A 76 12.15 5.89 5.55
N ASP A 77 13.03 6.65 6.18
CA ASP A 77 13.70 7.79 5.56
C ASP A 77 14.78 7.28 4.59
N ASP A 78 14.37 6.62 3.51
CA ASP A 78 15.29 6.17 2.48
C ASP A 78 15.54 7.34 1.50
N GLY A 79 16.54 8.13 1.86
CA GLY A 79 16.99 9.36 1.20
C GLY A 79 17.71 9.18 -0.13
N ASP A 80 17.49 8.10 -0.89
CA ASP A 80 18.17 7.92 -2.17
C ASP A 80 17.25 7.43 -3.29
N ALA A 81 17.00 8.33 -4.26
CA ALA A 81 16.22 8.04 -5.46
C ALA A 81 16.90 7.01 -6.37
N ALA A 82 18.23 6.81 -6.27
CA ALA A 82 18.96 5.83 -7.07
C ALA A 82 18.60 4.37 -6.71
N ALA A 83 18.14 4.11 -5.48
CA ALA A 83 17.68 2.79 -5.04
C ALA A 83 16.25 2.44 -5.55
N ARG A 84 15.54 3.39 -6.17
CA ARG A 84 14.13 3.26 -6.57
C ARG A 84 13.91 2.80 -8.02
N GLY A 85 14.95 2.33 -8.71
CA GLY A 85 14.84 1.77 -10.06
C GLY A 85 14.31 2.74 -11.12
N GLY A 86 14.43 4.06 -10.90
CA GLY A 86 13.93 5.10 -11.80
C GLY A 86 12.50 5.58 -11.51
N MET A 87 11.77 4.98 -10.56
CA MET A 87 10.50 5.54 -10.08
C MET A 87 10.75 6.75 -9.17
N VAL A 88 10.05 7.86 -9.44
CA VAL A 88 10.14 9.10 -8.66
C VAL A 88 9.72 8.89 -7.20
N PHE A 89 8.89 7.87 -6.93
CA PHE A 89 8.38 7.54 -5.61
C PHE A 89 8.20 6.03 -5.42
N ASN A 90 8.90 5.46 -4.42
CA ASN A 90 8.72 4.08 -3.95
C ASN A 90 9.07 4.04 -2.45
N PRO A 91 8.16 4.49 -1.56
CA PRO A 91 8.42 4.56 -0.13
C PRO A 91 8.48 3.15 0.46
N SER A 92 9.40 2.95 1.40
CA SER A 92 9.51 1.72 2.17
C SER A 92 8.89 1.94 3.56
N ILE A 93 8.07 0.99 4.03
CA ILE A 93 7.60 0.94 5.40
C ILE A 93 8.20 -0.27 6.10
N VAL A 94 8.71 -0.07 7.32
CA VAL A 94 9.38 -1.11 8.09
C VAL A 94 8.51 -1.51 9.28
N VAL A 95 8.18 -2.80 9.39
CA VAL A 95 7.51 -3.40 10.55
C VAL A 95 8.52 -4.23 11.33
N GLY A 96 9.07 -3.65 12.41
CA GLY A 96 10.21 -4.21 13.14
C GLY A 96 11.48 -4.23 12.26
N SER A 97 11.87 -5.40 11.76
CA SER A 97 12.99 -5.58 10.82
C SER A 97 12.55 -5.92 9.39
N LEU A 98 11.26 -5.86 9.08
CA LEU A 98 10.70 -6.30 7.81
C LEU A 98 10.39 -5.07 6.94
N PRO A 99 11.20 -4.76 5.91
CA PRO A 99 10.88 -3.71 4.96
C PRO A 99 9.80 -4.20 3.99
N ILE A 100 8.87 -3.32 3.67
CA ILE A 100 7.78 -3.53 2.73
C ILE A 100 7.76 -2.34 1.79
N ARG A 101 7.58 -2.59 0.50
CA ARG A 101 7.41 -1.54 -0.51
C ARG A 101 5.98 -1.60 -1.03
N PRO A 102 5.08 -0.73 -0.55
CA PRO A 102 3.68 -0.79 -0.92
C PRO A 102 3.44 -0.57 -2.42
N VAL A 103 4.27 0.24 -3.10
CA VAL A 103 4.16 0.43 -4.56
C VAL A 103 4.41 -0.88 -5.30
N ASP A 104 5.48 -1.60 -4.96
CA ASP A 104 5.79 -2.90 -5.57
C ASP A 104 4.63 -3.89 -5.36
N ALA A 105 4.08 -3.95 -4.15
CA ALA A 105 2.94 -4.82 -3.83
C ALA A 105 1.68 -4.48 -4.65
N VAL A 106 1.38 -3.20 -4.85
CA VAL A 106 0.22 -2.76 -5.63
C VAL A 106 0.43 -3.04 -7.13
N CYS A 107 1.61 -2.75 -7.68
CA CYS A 107 1.95 -3.09 -9.06
C CYS A 107 1.82 -4.60 -9.30
N ASN A 108 2.44 -5.41 -8.44
CA ASN A 108 2.37 -6.87 -8.52
C ASN A 108 0.91 -7.36 -8.47
N ARG A 109 0.06 -6.78 -7.62
CA ARG A 109 -1.36 -7.14 -7.51
C ARG A 109 -2.15 -6.84 -8.78
N ILE A 110 -1.87 -5.72 -9.45
CA ILE A 110 -2.49 -5.35 -10.73
C ILE A 110 -2.00 -6.30 -11.85
N GLU A 111 -0.70 -6.63 -11.86
CA GLU A 111 -0.09 -7.45 -12.93
C GLU A 111 -0.47 -8.93 -12.82
N THR A 112 -0.44 -9.48 -11.60
CA THR A 112 -0.51 -10.92 -11.35
C THR A 112 -1.84 -11.40 -10.76
N GLY A 113 -2.71 -10.47 -10.36
CA GLY A 113 -4.02 -10.82 -9.82
C GLY A 113 -3.94 -11.30 -8.37
N GLU A 114 -4.88 -12.15 -7.96
CA GLU A 114 -5.07 -12.61 -6.58
C GLU A 114 -3.84 -13.29 -5.96
N ALA A 115 -2.90 -13.80 -6.79
CA ALA A 115 -1.65 -14.39 -6.34
C ALA A 115 -0.82 -13.43 -5.45
N GLU A 116 -0.92 -12.13 -5.69
CA GLU A 116 -0.23 -11.08 -4.95
C GLU A 116 -1.22 -10.24 -4.12
N SER A 117 -2.19 -10.90 -3.46
CA SER A 117 -3.18 -10.24 -2.59
C SER A 117 -2.55 -9.36 -1.51
N LEU A 118 -3.06 -8.12 -1.41
CA LEU A 118 -2.67 -7.19 -0.35
C LEU A 118 -3.11 -7.68 1.03
N SER A 119 -4.30 -8.27 1.12
CA SER A 119 -4.83 -8.85 2.36
C SER A 119 -3.96 -10.01 2.84
N GLY A 120 -3.53 -10.89 1.93
CA GLY A 120 -2.61 -11.99 2.25
C GLY A 120 -1.24 -11.50 2.74
N CYS A 121 -0.72 -10.46 2.11
CA CYS A 121 0.52 -9.79 2.54
C CYS A 121 0.35 -9.18 3.94
N TYR A 122 -0.71 -8.40 4.16
CA TYR A 122 -1.03 -7.79 5.45
C TYR A 122 -1.18 -8.84 6.57
N ALA A 123 -1.94 -9.91 6.34
CA ALA A 123 -2.13 -10.98 7.32
C ALA A 123 -0.81 -11.68 7.68
N SER A 124 0.04 -11.93 6.69
CA SER A 124 1.37 -12.51 6.90
C SER A 124 2.27 -11.60 7.74
N LEU A 125 2.20 -10.29 7.50
CA LEU A 125 2.93 -9.28 8.28
C LEU A 125 2.39 -9.17 9.71
N ALA A 126 1.07 -9.12 9.89
CA ALA A 126 0.41 -9.02 11.18
C ALA A 126 0.75 -10.20 12.10
N ARG A 127 0.78 -11.42 11.55
CA ARG A 127 1.20 -12.62 12.28
C ARG A 127 2.65 -12.50 12.77
N ARG A 128 3.57 -12.07 11.90
CA ARG A 128 4.99 -11.91 12.24
C ARG A 128 5.22 -10.77 13.25
N ALA A 129 4.43 -9.72 13.20
CA ALA A 129 4.49 -8.63 14.18
C ALA A 129 4.11 -9.14 15.58
N THR A 130 3.00 -9.88 15.69
CA THR A 130 2.50 -10.44 16.95
C THR A 130 3.46 -11.47 17.57
N GLU A 131 4.02 -12.37 16.75
CA GLU A 131 4.98 -13.39 17.20
C GLU A 131 6.23 -12.78 17.86
N ARG A 132 6.68 -11.60 17.38
CA ARG A 132 7.84 -10.90 17.94
C ARG A 132 7.52 -10.03 19.15
N SER A 133 6.28 -9.61 19.35
CA SER A 133 5.86 -8.91 20.57
C SER A 133 5.76 -9.84 21.78
N SER A 134 5.83 -11.16 21.58
CA SER A 134 5.71 -12.19 22.62
C SER A 134 7.07 -12.73 23.10
N THR A 135 8.19 -12.14 22.67
CA THR A 135 9.57 -12.49 23.05
C THR A 135 10.22 -11.34 23.79
#